data_AF-A0A1V5K2M5-F1
#
_entry.id   AF-A0A1V5K2M5-F1
#
_cell.length_a   1.000
_cell.length_b   1.000
_cell.length_c   1.000
_cell.angle_alpha   90.00
_cell.angle_beta   90.00
_cell.angle_gamma   90.00
#
_symmetry.space_group_name_H-M   'P 1'
#
loop_
_entity.id
_entity.type
_entity.pdbx_description
1 polymer ?
#
loop_
_entity_poly.entity_id
_entity_poly.type
_entity_poly.pdbx_seq_one_letter_code
_entity_poly.pdbx_strand_id
1 'polypeptide(L)'
;MVIWNGPMGVFEMAPFAEGTRSVAEALAESKGCSIVGGGDTASAALKAGVADKMSHISTGGGASLEFLSGDTLPGIDCLKERA
;
A
#
# COMPACT_ATOMS: atom_id res chain seq x y z
N MET A 1 -3.96 -3.03 12.37
CA MET A 1 -3.46 -2.20 11.25
C MET A 1 -2.72 -3.12 10.30
N VAL A 2 -2.89 -2.93 8.99
CA VAL A 2 -2.18 -3.70 7.97
C VAL A 2 -1.49 -2.75 7.02
N ILE A 3 -0.22 -3.01 6.74
CA ILE A 3 0.56 -2.32 5.72
C ILE A 3 0.74 -3.29 4.56
N TRP A 4 0.28 -2.91 3.37
CA TRP A 4 0.39 -3.73 2.17
C TRP A 4 1.30 -3.02 1.16
N ASN A 5 2.44 -3.63 0.86
CA ASN A 5 3.45 -3.10 -0.05
C ASN A 5 4.03 -4.22 -0.92
N GLY A 6 3.25 -4.67 -1.90
CA GLY A 6 3.65 -5.65 -2.90
C GLY A 6 2.59 -6.74 -3.13
N PRO A 7 2.39 -7.20 -4.37
CA PRO A 7 1.48 -8.29 -4.69
C PRO A 7 2.04 -9.67 -4.24
N MET A 8 1.19 -10.70 -4.23
CA MET A 8 1.57 -12.08 -3.88
C MET A 8 2.00 -12.91 -5.10
N GLY A 9 2.09 -12.29 -6.28
CA GLY A 9 2.41 -12.93 -7.55
C GLY A 9 2.35 -11.93 -8.71
N VAL A 10 2.62 -12.42 -9.93
CA VAL A 10 2.52 -11.63 -11.18
C VAL A 10 1.05 -11.44 -11.55
N PHE A 11 0.36 -10.59 -10.78
CA PHE A 11 -1.10 -10.43 -10.80
C PHE A 11 -1.66 -9.86 -12.11
N GLU A 12 -0.78 -9.34 -12.96
CA GLU A 12 -1.08 -8.97 -14.34
C GLU A 12 -1.46 -10.18 -15.20
N MET A 13 -1.00 -11.38 -14.84
CA MET A 13 -1.29 -12.63 -15.53
C MET A 13 -2.38 -13.39 -14.77
N ALA A 14 -3.50 -13.67 -15.44
CA ALA A 14 -4.66 -14.32 -14.82
C ALA A 14 -4.34 -15.61 -14.03
N PRO A 15 -3.45 -16.52 -14.49
CA PRO A 15 -3.09 -17.72 -13.72
C PRO A 15 -2.38 -17.44 -12.37
N PHE A 16 -1.84 -16.23 -12.18
CA PHE A 16 -1.05 -15.84 -11.00
C PHE A 16 -1.68 -14.70 -10.19
N ALA A 17 -2.91 -14.29 -10.54
CA ALA A 17 -3.58 -13.13 -9.93
C ALA A 17 -4.32 -13.44 -8.63
N GLU A 18 -4.72 -14.70 -8.42
CA GLU A 18 -5.69 -15.06 -7.37
C GLU A 18 -5.17 -14.79 -5.96
N GLY A 19 -3.88 -15.03 -5.69
CA GLY A 19 -3.29 -14.73 -4.38
C GLY A 19 -3.33 -13.25 -4.04
N THR A 20 -2.99 -12.39 -5.00
CA THR A 20 -3.03 -10.93 -4.82
C THR A 20 -4.47 -10.44 -4.65
N ARG A 21 -5.40 -10.96 -5.44
CA ARG A 21 -6.83 -10.64 -5.34
C ARG A 21 -7.40 -11.02 -3.99
N SER A 22 -7.12 -12.24 -3.52
CA SER A 22 -7.60 -12.74 -2.22
C SER A 22 -7.13 -11.86 -1.06
N VAL A 23 -5.88 -11.40 -1.09
CA VAL A 23 -5.35 -10.46 -0.08
C VAL A 23 -6.08 -9.11 -0.17
N ALA A 24 -6.31 -8.58 -1.37
CA ALA A 24 -7.03 -7.32 -1.56
C ALA A 24 -8.46 -7.39 -1.00
N GLU A 25 -9.18 -8.47 -1.29
CA GLU A 25 -10.53 -8.73 -0.79
C GLU A 25 -10.55 -8.88 0.75
N ALA A 26 -9.60 -9.63 1.31
CA ALA A 26 -9.47 -9.78 2.77
C ALA A 26 -9.20 -8.44 3.48
N LEU A 27 -8.40 -7.56 2.88
CA LEU A 27 -8.18 -6.21 3.41
C LEU A 27 -9.43 -5.34 3.33
N ALA A 28 -10.21 -5.49 2.26
CA ALA A 28 -11.45 -4.75 2.06
C ALA A 28 -12.55 -5.14 3.06
N GLU A 29 -12.54 -6.38 3.55
CA GLU A 29 -13.47 -6.89 4.58
C GLU A 29 -12.99 -6.64 6.01
N SER A 30 -11.70 -6.31 6.17
CA SER A 30 -11.10 -6.06 7.48
C SER A 30 -11.63 -4.77 8.10
N LYS A 31 -11.88 -4.80 9.42
CA LYS A 31 -12.19 -3.61 10.23
C LYS A 31 -10.93 -2.83 10.64
N GLY A 32 -9.74 -3.34 10.32
CA GLY A 32 -8.48 -2.70 10.67
C GLY A 32 -8.12 -1.58 9.69
N CYS A 33 -7.39 -0.58 10.17
CA CYS A 33 -6.78 0.43 9.30
C CYS A 33 -5.80 -0.24 8.31
N SER A 34 -6.02 -0.03 7.01
CA SER A 34 -5.19 -0.52 5.92
C SER A 34 -4.43 0.62 5.23
N ILE A 35 -3.11 0.47 5.14
CA ILE A 35 -2.21 1.39 4.43
C ILE A 35 -1.63 0.64 3.23
N VAL A 36 -1.97 1.10 2.03
CA VAL A 36 -1.44 0.57 0.78
C VAL A 36 -0.30 1.45 0.31
N GLY A 37 0.87 0.86 0.05
CA GLY A 37 2.07 1.54 -0.45
C GLY A 37 2.60 0.89 -1.73
N GLY A 38 3.19 1.70 -2.60
CA GLY A 38 3.78 1.25 -3.86
C GLY A 38 2.79 1.22 -5.03
N GLY A 39 3.27 1.56 -6.23
CA GLY A 39 2.45 1.65 -7.44
C GLY A 39 1.79 0.33 -7.84
N ASP A 40 2.51 -0.77 -7.71
CA ASP A 40 1.99 -2.10 -8.04
C ASP A 40 0.88 -2.53 -7.09
N THR A 41 1.02 -2.26 -5.78
CA THR A 41 0.00 -2.57 -4.78
C THR A 41 -1.26 -1.72 -4.99
N ALA A 42 -1.10 -0.43 -5.29
CA ALA A 42 -2.22 0.44 -5.62
C ALA A 42 -2.95 -0.06 -6.88
N SER A 43 -2.21 -0.47 -7.92
CA SER A 43 -2.75 -1.09 -9.13
C SER A 43 -3.49 -2.41 -8.82
N ALA A 44 -2.96 -3.23 -7.92
CA ALA A 44 -3.60 -4.47 -7.49
C ALA A 44 -4.94 -4.21 -6.80
N ALA A 45 -5.01 -3.24 -5.88
CA ALA A 45 -6.26 -2.86 -5.21
C ALA A 45 -7.31 -2.31 -6.20
N LEU A 46 -6.86 -1.54 -7.20
CA LEU A 46 -7.72 -1.03 -8.28
C LEU A 46 -8.27 -2.16 -9.16
N LYS A 47 -7.41 -3.09 -9.62
CA LYS A 47 -7.85 -4.23 -10.43
C LYS A 47 -8.79 -5.18 -9.66
N ALA A 48 -8.59 -5.31 -8.36
CA ALA A 48 -9.50 -6.08 -7.49
C ALA A 48 -10.80 -5.34 -7.17
N GLY A 49 -10.96 -4.06 -7.56
CA GLY A 49 -12.18 -3.29 -7.35
C GLY A 49 -12.45 -2.94 -5.88
N VAL A 50 -11.40 -2.82 -5.07
CA VAL A 50 -11.50 -2.57 -3.61
C VAL A 50 -10.68 -1.36 -3.15
N ALA A 51 -10.15 -0.56 -4.08
CA ALA A 51 -9.30 0.59 -3.74
C ALA A 51 -10.02 1.62 -2.85
N ASP A 52 -11.31 1.84 -3.06
CA ASP A 52 -12.18 2.71 -2.28
C ASP A 52 -12.44 2.20 -0.84
N LYS A 53 -12.18 0.92 -0.58
CA LYS A 53 -12.31 0.29 0.73
C LYS A 53 -11.01 0.30 1.54
N MET A 54 -9.91 0.77 0.96
CA MET A 54 -8.63 0.92 1.67
C MET A 54 -8.66 2.18 2.53
N SER A 55 -8.12 2.13 3.76
CA SER A 55 -8.13 3.31 4.65
C SER A 55 -7.21 4.42 4.15
N HIS A 56 -6.07 4.06 3.54
CA HIS A 56 -5.16 5.01 2.91
C HIS A 56 -4.39 4.34 1.76
N ILE A 57 -4.30 5.01 0.62
CA ILE A 57 -3.43 4.63 -0.50
C ILE A 57 -2.37 5.72 -0.64
N SER A 58 -1.12 5.36 -0.35
CA SER A 58 0.00 6.28 -0.51
C SER A 58 0.47 6.32 -1.96
N THR A 59 0.59 7.54 -2.50
CA THR A 59 1.25 7.81 -3.78
C THR A 59 2.73 8.20 -3.60
N GLY A 60 3.27 8.10 -2.38
CA GLY A 60 4.63 8.52 -2.05
C GLY A 60 5.74 7.60 -2.55
N GLY A 61 5.42 6.45 -3.13
CA GLY A 61 6.40 5.51 -3.71
C GLY A 61 7.55 5.21 -2.76
N GLY A 62 8.77 5.57 -3.17
CA GLY A 62 10.00 5.39 -2.38
C GLY A 62 9.99 6.11 -1.04
N ALA A 63 9.45 7.33 -0.97
CA ALA A 63 9.40 8.08 0.30
C ALA A 63 8.54 7.38 1.36
N SER A 64 7.49 6.65 0.95
CA SER A 64 6.71 5.83 1.89
C SER A 64 7.49 4.61 2.38
N LEU A 65 8.35 4.04 1.54
CA LEU A 65 9.21 2.91 1.94
C LEU A 65 10.33 3.36 2.87
N GLU A 66 10.99 4.47 2.57
CA GLU A 66 12.00 5.10 3.44
C GLU A 66 11.38 5.42 4.81
N PHE A 67 10.19 6.02 4.84
CA PHE A 67 9.47 6.27 6.09
C PHE A 67 9.18 4.99 6.87
N LEU A 68 8.71 3.93 6.18
CA LEU A 68 8.42 2.63 6.81
C LEU A 68 9.69 1.89 7.26
N SER A 69 10.83 2.15 6.63
CA SER A 69 12.14 1.59 6.99
C SER A 69 12.76 2.30 8.20
N GLY A 70 12.16 3.42 8.63
CA GLY A 70 12.63 4.24 9.76
C GLY A 70 13.67 5.28 9.35
N ASP A 71 13.85 5.50 8.05
CA ASP A 71 14.80 6.50 7.55
C ASP A 71 14.30 7.91 7.82
N THR A 72 15.24 8.83 8.02
CA THR A 72 14.93 10.25 8.13
C THR A 72 14.55 10.78 6.76
N LEU A 73 13.31 11.23 6.61
CA LEU A 73 12.87 12.00 5.44
C LEU A 73 13.28 13.47 5.60
N PRO A 74 14.24 14.01 4.84
CA PRO A 74 14.77 15.36 5.06
C PRO A 74 13.69 16.46 4.96
N GLY A 75 12.70 16.26 4.07
CA GLY A 75 11.59 17.19 3.90
C GLY A 75 10.60 17.23 5.07
N ILE A 76 10.52 16.17 5.88
CA ILE A 76 9.73 16.16 7.11
C ILE A 76 10.57 16.68 8.27
N ASP A 77 11.85 16.30 8.33
CA ASP A 77 12.74 16.64 9.42
C ASP A 77 12.94 18.15 9.56
N CYS A 78 13.15 18.86 8.44
CA CYS A 78 13.30 20.31 8.44
C CYS A 78 12.04 21.08 8.89
N LEU A 79 10.87 20.44 8.87
CA LEU A 79 9.61 21.00 9.37
C LEU A 79 9.48 20.80 10.89
N LYS A 80 10.05 19.72 11.44
CA LYS A 80 10.04 19.46 12.89
C LYS A 80 10.88 20.46 13.67
N GLU A 81 11.99 20.93 13.09
CA GLU A 81 12.84 21.96 13.71
C GLU A 81 12.15 23.34 13.81
N ARG A 82 11.06 23.54 13.07
CA ARG A 82 10.33 24.82 12.98
C ARG A 82 8.99 24.82 13.74
N ALA A 83 8.62 23.70 14.36
CA ALA A 83 7.41 23.52 15.16
C ALA A 83 7.72 23.67 16.65
#